data_AF-A0A7I8CY99-F1
#
_entry.id   AF-A0A7I8CY99-F1
#
_cell.length_a   1.000
_cell.length_b   1.000
_cell.length_c   1.000
_cell.angle_alpha   90.00
_cell.angle_beta   90.00
_cell.angle_gamma   90.00
#
_symmetry.space_group_name_H-M   'P 1'
#
loop_
_entity.id
_entity.type
_entity.pdbx_description
1 polymer ?
#
loop_
_entity_poly.entity_id
_entity_poly.type
_entity_poly.pdbx_seq_one_letter_code
_entity_poly.pdbx_strand_id
1 'polypeptide(L)'
;MSKLKSLEELFAGRHFDRDVIILCVRWYLRYKLSLRDLVEMMAEQGLSLAHTTILRWVKRYTPEFVKRWNRFATPAGRGASTRPI
;
A
#
# COMPACT_ATOMS: atom_id res chain seq x y z
N MET A 1 5.31 -10.98 -19.76
CA MET A 1 5.70 -11.41 -18.40
C MET A 1 6.68 -10.44 -17.71
N SER A 2 6.57 -9.11 -17.94
CA SER A 2 7.54 -8.10 -17.46
C SER A 2 7.11 -7.33 -16.20
N LYS A 3 5.91 -7.57 -15.67
CA LYS A 3 5.30 -6.74 -14.60
C LYS A 3 5.47 -7.28 -13.18
N LEU A 4 5.86 -8.54 -13.03
CA LEU A 4 6.07 -9.21 -11.74
C LEU A 4 7.46 -8.91 -11.15
N LYS A 5 8.50 -8.82 -12.01
CA LYS A 5 9.87 -8.52 -11.59
C LYS A 5 9.98 -7.22 -10.77
N SER A 6 9.24 -6.16 -11.14
CA SER A 6 9.30 -4.88 -10.43
C SER A 6 8.75 -4.94 -8.99
N LEU A 7 7.81 -5.84 -8.70
CA LEU A 7 7.25 -5.99 -7.35
C LEU A 7 8.21 -6.79 -6.47
N GLU A 8 8.77 -7.88 -6.99
CA GLU A 8 9.78 -8.65 -6.26
C GLU A 8 11.03 -7.82 -5.97
N GLU A 9 11.48 -6.99 -6.93
CA GLU A 9 12.56 -6.01 -6.74
C GLU A 9 12.23 -4.96 -5.67
N LEU A 10 10.97 -4.51 -5.59
CA LEU A 10 10.53 -3.50 -4.61
C LEU A 10 10.64 -4.00 -3.15
N PHE A 11 10.50 -5.32 -2.95
CA PHE A 11 10.59 -5.98 -1.64
C PHE A 11 11.89 -6.78 -1.45
N ALA A 12 12.81 -6.76 -2.42
CA ALA A 12 14.08 -7.45 -2.32
C ALA A 12 14.91 -6.93 -1.13
N GLY A 13 15.53 -7.85 -0.38
CA GLY A 13 16.36 -7.52 0.78
C GLY A 13 15.57 -7.05 2.02
N ARG A 14 14.27 -7.34 2.11
CA ARG A 14 13.48 -7.09 3.33
C ARG A 14 13.50 -8.33 4.23
N HIS A 15 13.59 -8.08 5.53
CA HIS A 15 13.51 -9.13 6.56
C HIS A 15 12.11 -9.73 6.71
N PHE A 16 11.07 -9.01 6.29
CA PHE A 16 9.68 -9.44 6.39
C PHE A 16 9.15 -9.80 5.01
N ASP A 17 8.28 -10.81 4.99
CA ASP A 17 7.58 -11.21 3.77
C ASP A 17 6.84 -10.04 3.16
N ARG A 18 6.90 -9.95 1.82
CA ARG A 18 6.22 -8.91 1.05
C ARG A 18 4.72 -8.85 1.40
N ASP A 19 4.11 -10.00 1.67
CA ASP A 19 2.68 -10.12 1.88
C ASP A 19 2.27 -9.51 3.23
N VAL A 20 3.11 -9.63 4.26
CA VAL A 20 2.96 -8.94 5.56
C VAL A 20 3.04 -7.43 5.38
N ILE A 21 4.03 -6.96 4.62
CA ILE A 21 4.23 -5.53 4.36
C ILE A 21 3.02 -4.95 3.60
N ILE A 22 2.58 -5.63 2.55
CA ILE A 22 1.41 -5.24 1.74
C ILE A 22 0.15 -5.22 2.61
N LEU A 23 -0.05 -6.22 3.47
CA LEU A 23 -1.20 -6.30 4.36
C LEU A 23 -1.26 -5.10 5.31
N CYS A 24 -0.14 -4.79 5.99
CA CYS A 24 -0.06 -3.68 6.93
C CYS A 24 -0.35 -2.33 6.24
N VAL A 25 0.29 -2.06 5.10
CA VAL A 25 0.11 -0.81 4.36
C VAL A 25 -1.33 -0.71 3.83
N ARG A 26 -1.90 -1.80 3.31
CA ARG A 26 -3.27 -1.83 2.81
C ARG A 26 -4.29 -1.55 3.92
N TRP A 27 -4.11 -2.16 5.08
CA TRP A 27 -5.00 -1.95 6.22
C TRP A 27 -4.91 -0.52 6.76
N TYR A 28 -3.70 0.04 6.85
CA TYR A 28 -3.50 1.44 7.20
C TYR A 28 -4.20 2.41 6.23
N LEU A 29 -4.13 2.15 4.92
CA LEU A 29 -4.74 3.02 3.91
C LEU A 29 -6.26 2.84 3.78
N ARG A 30 -6.79 1.64 4.05
CA ARG A 30 -8.21 1.32 3.85
C ARG A 30 -9.07 1.61 5.09
N TYR A 31 -8.53 1.37 6.28
CA TYR A 31 -9.28 1.44 7.54
C TYR A 31 -8.73 2.57 8.41
N LYS A 32 -9.57 3.09 9.32
CA LYS A 32 -9.16 4.10 10.31
C LYS A 32 -8.41 3.45 11.49
N LEU A 33 -7.44 2.59 11.21
CA LEU A 33 -6.63 1.90 12.23
C LEU A 33 -5.45 2.77 12.64
N SER A 34 -5.13 2.78 13.94
CA SER A 34 -3.88 3.34 14.42
C SER A 34 -2.72 2.38 14.14
N LEU A 35 -1.48 2.89 14.19
CA LEU A 35 -0.29 2.04 14.08
C LEU A 35 -0.19 1.05 15.26
N ARG A 36 -0.77 1.38 16.41
CA ARG A 36 -0.79 0.52 17.60
C ARG A 36 -1.72 -0.67 17.37
N ASP A 37 -2.92 -0.42 16.84
CA ASP A 37 -3.88 -1.49 16.51
C ASP A 37 -3.28 -2.46 15.49
N LEU A 38 -2.60 -1.92 14.48
CA LEU A 38 -1.90 -2.75 13.49
C LEU A 38 -0.79 -3.62 14.12
N VAL A 39 -0.05 -3.09 15.10
CA VAL A 39 0.95 -3.90 15.82
C VAL A 39 0.29 -4.99 16.64
N GLU A 40 -0.80 -4.70 17.34
CA GLU A 40 -1.55 -5.69 18.13
C GLU A 40 -2.11 -6.81 17.24
N MET A 41 -2.72 -6.47 16.11
CA MET A 41 -3.21 -7.44 15.13
C MET A 41 -2.08 -8.32 14.55
N MET A 42 -0.89 -7.74 14.32
CA MET A 42 0.26 -8.52 13.85
C MET A 42 0.83 -9.42 14.95
N ALA A 43 0.78 -8.97 16.21
CA ALA A 43 1.17 -9.78 17.35
C ALA A 43 0.25 -11.00 17.54
N GLU A 44 -1.06 -10.85 17.31
CA GLU A 44 -2.02 -11.98 17.29
C GLU A 44 -1.69 -13.00 16.19
N GLN A 45 -1.09 -12.57 15.09
CA GLN A 45 -0.60 -13.43 14.00
C GLN A 45 0.81 -14.01 14.27
N GLY A 46 1.38 -13.79 15.47
CA GLY A 46 2.72 -14.25 15.84
C GLY A 46 3.86 -13.39 15.31
N LEU A 47 3.57 -12.20 14.78
CA LEU A 47 4.57 -11.28 14.22
C LEU A 47 4.84 -10.14 15.19
N SER A 48 6.05 -10.11 15.75
CA SER A 48 6.50 -8.99 16.59
C SER A 48 6.98 -7.83 15.72
N LEU A 49 6.16 -6.77 15.63
CA LEU A 49 6.46 -5.57 14.86
C LEU A 49 6.46 -4.32 15.74
N ALA A 50 7.38 -3.40 15.49
CA ALA A 50 7.31 -2.06 16.04
C ALA A 50 6.41 -1.17 15.19
N HIS A 51 5.67 -0.26 15.83
CA HIS A 51 4.84 0.74 15.14
C HIS A 51 5.66 1.62 14.17
N THR A 52 6.95 1.85 14.48
CA THR A 52 7.88 2.58 13.61
C THR A 52 8.23 1.82 12.33
N THR A 53 8.25 0.48 12.36
CA THR A 53 8.46 -0.37 11.18
C THR A 53 7.29 -0.21 10.21
N ILE A 54 6.06 -0.28 10.72
CA ILE A 54 4.84 -0.09 9.93
C ILE A 54 4.80 1.34 9.36
N LEU A 55 5.14 2.35 10.16
CA LEU A 55 5.22 3.74 9.68
C LEU A 55 6.23 3.90 8.52
N ARG A 56 7.40 3.25 8.59
CA ARG A 56 8.40 3.28 7.51
C ARG A 56 7.87 2.62 6.25
N TRP A 57 7.16 1.49 6.37
CA TRP A 57 6.53 0.82 5.23
C TRP A 57 5.45 1.68 4.60
N VAL A 58 4.55 2.26 5.40
CA VAL A 58 3.52 3.18 4.92
C VAL A 58 4.15 4.33 4.14
N LYS A 59 5.15 5.02 4.72
CA LYS A 59 5.83 6.12 4.03
C LYS A 59 6.49 5.69 2.71
N ARG A 60 7.12 4.51 2.68
CA ARG A 60 7.86 4.01 1.51
C ARG A 60 6.93 3.53 0.40
N TYR A 61 5.90 2.76 0.72
CA TYR A 61 5.10 2.04 -0.27
C TYR A 61 3.80 2.74 -0.64
N THR A 62 3.27 3.66 0.17
CA THR A 62 2.04 4.40 -0.16
C THR A 62 2.08 5.04 -1.56
N PRO A 63 3.15 5.72 -1.99
CA PRO A 63 3.20 6.31 -3.33
C PRO A 63 3.07 5.28 -4.45
N GLU A 64 3.70 4.11 -4.29
CA GLU A 64 3.61 3.01 -5.26
C GLU A 64 2.21 2.41 -5.29
N PHE A 65 1.57 2.25 -4.13
CA PHE A 65 0.19 1.78 -4.03
C PHE A 65 -0.78 2.75 -4.70
N VAL A 66 -0.65 4.05 -4.43
CA VAL A 66 -1.51 5.09 -5.04
C VAL A 66 -1.30 5.12 -6.56
N LYS A 67 -0.05 5.09 -7.04
CA LYS A 67 0.27 5.04 -8.47
C LYS A 67 -0.36 3.83 -9.16
N ARG A 68 -0.29 2.65 -8.53
CA ARG A 68 -0.88 1.41 -9.05
C ARG A 68 -2.41 1.46 -8.99
N TRP A 69 -2.97 1.99 -7.91
CA TRP A 69 -4.42 2.15 -7.69
C TRP A 69 -5.04 3.10 -8.70
N ASN A 70 -4.40 4.24 -8.95
CA ASN A 70 -4.85 5.24 -9.92
C ASN A 70 -4.96 4.69 -11.35
N ARG A 71 -4.26 3.60 -11.69
CA ARG A 71 -4.45 2.88 -12.97
C ARG A 71 -5.85 2.26 -13.07
N PHE A 72 -6.40 1.84 -11.95
CA PHE A 72 -7.73 1.23 -11.86
C PHE A 72 -8.82 2.25 -11.55
N ALA A 73 -8.45 3.44 -11.05
CA ALA A 73 -9.38 4.54 -10.88
C ALA A 73 -9.83 5.05 -12.26
N THR A 74 -11.11 4.85 -12.60
CA THR A 74 -11.71 5.47 -13.78
C THR A 74 -11.65 6.99 -13.60
N PRO A 75 -11.12 7.76 -14.57
CA PRO A 75 -11.24 9.20 -14.54
C PRO A 75 -12.72 9.55 -14.76
N ALA A 76 -13.45 9.70 -13.65
CA ALA A 76 -14.80 10.20 -13.63
C ALA A 76 -14.75 11.69 -14.01
N GLY A 77 -14.74 12.00 -15.31
CA GLY A 77 -14.69 13.39 -15.76
C GLY A 77 -14.40 13.68 -17.24
N ARG A 78 -14.23 12.70 -18.14
CA ARG A 78 -14.09 12.97 -19.59
C ARG A 78 -15.44 13.15 -20.31
N GLY A 79 -16.35 13.90 -19.68
CA GLY A 79 -17.70 14.19 -20.21
C GLY A 79 -18.05 15.67 -20.32
N ALA A 80 -17.18 16.61 -19.91
CA ALA A 80 -17.42 18.03 -20.13
C ALA A 80 -16.91 18.42 -21.52
N SER A 81 -17.73 18.12 -22.53
CA SER A 81 -17.61 18.66 -23.88
C SER A 81 -17.84 20.18 -23.83
N THR A 82 -16.78 20.96 -23.67
CA THR A 82 -16.76 22.36 -24.08
C THR A 82 -16.85 22.41 -25.62
N ARG A 83 -18.06 22.55 -26.15
CA ARG A 83 -18.26 23.06 -27.51
C ARG A 83 -18.22 24.59 -27.41
N PRO A 84 -17.32 25.30 -28.12
CA PRO A 84 -17.45 26.73 -28.27
C PRO A 84 -18.60 27.04 -29.24
N ILE A 85 -19.43 28.00 -28.84
CA ILE A 85 -20.41 28.73 -29.67
C ILE A 85 -19.70 29.82 -30.45
#